data_AF-A0A1Y4TPL4-F1
#
_entry.id   AF-A0A1Y4TPL4-F1
#
_cell.length_a   1.000
_cell.length_b   1.000
_cell.length_c   1.000
_cell.angle_alpha   90.00
_cell.angle_beta   90.00
_cell.angle_gamma   90.00
#
_symmetry.space_group_name_H-M   'P 1'
#
loop_
_entity.id
_entity.type
_entity.pdbx_description
1 polymer ?
#
loop_
_entity_poly.entity_id
_entity_poly.type
_entity_poly.pdbx_seq_one_letter_code
_entity_poly.pdbx_strand_id
1 'polypeptide(L)'
;MKRVAAMVVLAVLLLAGCAGELMTWQEQYDLGMRYLNESNYEEAILAFTQAIEIDPKNVEGYLGRAEACVSARQTKRGTCVSKYHAALQGLVDTRLIKILKEA
;
A
#
# COMPACT_ATOMS: atom_id res chain seq x y z
N MET A 1 21.76 -24.51 36.89
CA MET A 1 21.92 -23.08 36.48
C MET A 1 22.03 -22.90 34.96
N LYS A 2 22.97 -23.54 34.26
CA LYS A 2 23.14 -23.40 32.78
C LYS A 2 21.91 -23.79 31.94
N ARG A 3 21.19 -24.85 32.35
CA ARG A 3 19.96 -25.31 31.67
C ARG A 3 18.76 -24.37 31.90
N VAL A 4 18.69 -23.73 33.05
CA VAL A 4 17.66 -22.74 33.38
C VAL A 4 17.90 -21.47 32.58
N ALA A 5 19.15 -21.01 32.50
CA ALA A 5 19.54 -19.89 31.64
C ALA A 5 19.23 -20.17 30.15
N ALA A 6 19.50 -21.38 29.66
CA ALA A 6 19.16 -21.78 28.29
C ALA A 6 17.65 -21.76 28.00
N MET A 7 16.82 -22.20 28.95
CA MET A 7 15.36 -22.16 28.81
C MET A 7 14.80 -20.74 28.82
N VAL A 8 15.38 -19.84 29.63
CA VAL A 8 14.97 -18.43 29.66
C VAL A 8 15.36 -17.72 28.36
N VAL A 9 16.55 -17.99 27.83
CA VAL A 9 16.98 -17.41 26.53
C VAL A 9 16.10 -17.90 25.38
N LEU A 10 15.72 -19.19 25.37
CA LEU A 10 14.82 -19.75 24.36
C LEU A 10 13.41 -19.12 24.43
N ALA A 11 12.90 -18.89 25.65
CA ALA A 11 11.61 -18.25 25.86
C ALA A 11 11.61 -16.77 25.42
N VAL A 12 12.71 -16.04 25.66
CA VAL A 12 12.87 -14.65 25.22
C VAL A 12 12.95 -14.55 23.69
N LEU A 13 13.62 -15.50 23.02
CA LEU A 13 13.69 -15.56 21.55
C LEU A 13 12.33 -15.84 20.90
N LEU A 14 11.49 -16.66 21.53
CA LEU A 14 10.13 -16.94 21.06
C LEU A 14 9.20 -15.72 21.20
N LEU A 15 9.39 -14.90 22.25
CA LEU A 15 8.62 -13.68 22.46
C LEU A 15 9.05 -12.51 21.55
N ALA A 16 10.31 -12.49 21.10
CA ALA A 16 10.81 -11.50 20.16
C ALA A 16 10.41 -11.75 18.69
N GLY A 17 9.82 -12.92 18.39
CA GLY A 17 9.47 -13.35 17.03
C GLY A 17 8.27 -12.64 16.38
N CYS A 18 7.52 -11.81 17.12
CA CYS A 18 6.35 -11.09 16.61
C CYS A 18 6.51 -9.56 16.58
N ALA A 19 7.74 -9.05 16.69
CA ALA A 19 8.01 -7.61 16.74
C ALA A 19 8.44 -7.01 15.38
N GLY A 20 8.14 -7.68 14.27
CA GLY A 20 8.16 -7.04 12.95
C GLY A 20 6.73 -6.73 12.56
N GLU A 21 6.32 -5.46 12.65
CA GLU A 21 5.07 -5.00 12.03
C GLU A 21 5.12 -5.36 10.54
N LEU A 22 4.45 -6.45 10.16
CA LEU A 22 4.15 -6.75 8.77
C LEU A 22 3.14 -5.68 8.34
N MET A 23 3.66 -4.56 7.84
CA MET A 23 2.84 -3.51 7.24
C MET A 23 1.96 -4.16 6.18
N THR A 24 0.67 -4.19 6.43
CA THR A 24 -0.29 -4.81 5.52
C THR A 24 -0.69 -3.81 4.45
N TRP A 25 -1.05 -4.29 3.26
CA TRP A 25 -1.61 -3.39 2.25
C TRP A 25 -2.90 -2.73 2.75
N GLN A 26 -3.63 -3.40 3.65
CA GLN A 26 -4.89 -2.91 4.23
C GLN A 26 -4.69 -1.62 5.01
N GLU A 27 -3.66 -1.54 5.85
CA GLU A 27 -3.34 -0.34 6.63
C GLU A 27 -3.04 0.86 5.72
N GLN A 28 -2.29 0.62 4.65
CA GLN A 28 -1.96 1.66 3.67
C GLN A 28 -3.19 2.07 2.84
N TYR A 29 -4.06 1.12 2.52
CA TYR A 29 -5.33 1.40 1.86
C TYR A 29 -6.24 2.26 2.74
N ASP A 30 -6.42 1.87 4.00
CA ASP A 30 -7.26 2.59 4.97
C ASP A 30 -6.71 4.01 5.21
N LEU A 31 -5.38 4.15 5.29
CA LEU A 31 -4.73 5.46 5.38
C LEU A 31 -5.02 6.31 4.13
N GLY A 32 -4.94 5.72 2.94
CA GLY A 32 -5.30 6.39 1.69
C GLY A 32 -6.75 6.87 1.68
N MET A 33 -7.69 6.05 2.16
CA MET A 33 -9.11 6.41 2.28
C MET A 33 -9.32 7.59 3.23
N ARG A 34 -8.61 7.64 4.35
CA ARG A 34 -8.66 8.76 5.30
C ARG A 34 -8.20 10.06 4.64
N TYR A 35 -7.06 10.03 3.95
CA TYR A 35 -6.56 11.19 3.21
C TYR A 35 -7.52 11.63 2.10
N LEU A 36 -8.13 10.68 1.38
CA LEU A 36 -9.16 10.95 0.37
C LEU A 36 -10.35 11.73 0.97
N ASN A 37 -10.84 11.27 2.12
CA ASN A 37 -11.96 11.90 2.83
C ASN A 37 -11.60 13.30 3.35
N GLU A 38 -10.35 13.52 3.75
CA GLU A 38 -9.81 14.83 4.13
C GLU A 38 -9.48 15.74 2.93
N SER A 39 -9.70 15.27 1.69
CA SER A 39 -9.31 15.95 0.45
C SER A 39 -7.79 16.17 0.28
N ASN A 40 -6.99 15.44 1.06
CA ASN A 40 -5.53 15.39 0.97
C ASN A 40 -5.12 14.40 -0.13
N TYR A 41 -5.42 14.76 -1.38
CA TYR A 41 -5.35 13.81 -2.49
C TYR A 41 -3.92 13.32 -2.80
N GLU A 42 -2.90 14.15 -2.59
CA GLU A 42 -1.50 13.79 -2.86
C GLU A 42 -1.03 12.69 -1.90
N GLU A 43 -1.36 12.84 -0.61
CA GLU A 43 -1.09 11.87 0.44
C GLU A 43 -1.90 10.58 0.25
N ALA A 44 -3.15 10.70 -0.20
CA ALA A 44 -3.98 9.54 -0.56
C ALA A 44 -3.32 8.72 -1.68
N ILE A 45 -2.84 9.38 -2.74
CA ILE A 45 -2.15 8.73 -3.86
C ILE A 45 -0.89 7.98 -3.39
N LEU A 46 -0.13 8.54 -2.46
CA LEU A 46 1.07 7.91 -1.91
C LEU A 46 0.71 6.67 -1.08
N ALA A 47 -0.28 6.77 -0.19
CA ALA A 47 -0.71 5.66 0.65
C ALA A 47 -1.25 4.49 -0.18
N PHE A 48 -2.11 4.75 -1.18
CA PHE A 48 -2.56 3.70 -2.10
C PHE A 48 -1.43 3.12 -2.94
N THR A 49 -0.40 3.91 -3.28
CA THR A 49 0.77 3.38 -3.99
C THR A 49 1.54 2.40 -3.12
N GLN A 50 1.72 2.68 -1.83
CA GLN A 50 2.32 1.73 -0.90
C GLN A 50 1.48 0.45 -0.75
N ALA A 51 0.15 0.57 -0.68
CA ALA A 51 -0.74 -0.59 -0.64
C ALA A 51 -0.54 -1.52 -1.86
N ILE A 52 -0.38 -0.93 -3.05
CA ILE A 52 -0.12 -1.66 -4.31
C ILE A 52 1.29 -2.26 -4.37
N GLU A 53 2.29 -1.60 -3.76
CA GLU A 53 3.64 -2.13 -3.67
C GLU A 53 3.72 -3.35 -2.74
N ILE A 54 2.95 -3.33 -1.64
CA ILE A 54 2.83 -4.45 -0.69
C ILE A 54 2.07 -5.62 -1.34
N ASP A 55 0.90 -5.36 -1.93
CA ASP A 55 0.14 -6.35 -2.68
C ASP A 55 -0.20 -5.86 -4.10
N PRO A 56 0.61 -6.24 -5.10
CA PRO A 56 0.34 -5.88 -6.49
C PRO A 56 -0.94 -6.48 -7.08
N LYS A 57 -1.58 -7.45 -6.42
CA LYS A 57 -2.86 -8.04 -6.86
C LYS A 57 -4.07 -7.33 -6.24
N ASN A 58 -3.85 -6.44 -5.29
CA ASN A 58 -4.91 -5.70 -4.63
C ASN A 58 -5.57 -4.70 -5.58
N VAL A 59 -6.74 -5.06 -6.10
CA VAL A 59 -7.55 -4.22 -6.98
C VAL A 59 -8.03 -2.94 -6.27
N GLU A 60 -8.32 -3.00 -4.98
CA GLU A 60 -8.84 -1.87 -4.20
C GLU A 60 -7.80 -0.74 -4.10
N GLY A 61 -6.52 -1.07 -3.92
CA GLY A 61 -5.44 -0.09 -3.95
C GLY A 61 -5.38 0.68 -5.28
N TYR A 62 -5.53 -0.01 -6.42
CA TYR A 62 -5.58 0.64 -7.73
C TYR A 62 -6.81 1.53 -7.89
N LEU A 63 -7.98 1.08 -7.41
CA LEU A 63 -9.22 1.86 -7.47
C LEU A 63 -9.14 3.12 -6.60
N GLY A 64 -8.70 2.99 -5.34
CA GLY A 64 -8.54 4.12 -4.42
C GLY A 64 -7.56 5.16 -4.97
N ARG A 65 -6.45 4.71 -5.58
CA ARG A 65 -5.51 5.62 -6.25
C ARG A 65 -6.14 6.34 -7.44
N ALA A 66 -6.93 5.64 -8.26
CA ALA A 66 -7.61 6.24 -9.41
C ALA A 66 -8.62 7.31 -8.97
N GLU A 67 -9.38 7.03 -7.92
CA GLU A 67 -10.31 7.98 -7.31
C GLU A 67 -9.59 9.24 -6.79
N ALA A 68 -8.49 9.06 -6.04
CA ALA A 68 -7.69 10.17 -5.54
C ALA A 68 -7.12 11.03 -6.69
N CYS A 69 -6.68 10.42 -7.80
CA CYS A 69 -6.22 11.13 -8.99
C CYS A 69 -7.33 11.97 -9.65
N VAL A 70 -8.54 11.42 -9.76
CA VAL A 70 -9.69 12.13 -10.33
C VAL A 70 -10.05 13.34 -9.45
N SER A 71 -10.05 13.15 -8.13
CA SER A 71 -10.35 14.21 -7.17
C SER A 71 -9.25 15.31 -7.13
N ALA A 72 -7.97 14.94 -7.25
CA ALA A 72 -6.87 15.89 -7.37
C ALA A 72 -6.95 16.75 -8.64
N ARG A 73 -7.47 16.18 -9.74
CA ARG A 73 -7.62 16.91 -11.00
C ARG A 73 -8.71 17.98 -10.93
N GLN A 74 -9.77 17.74 -10.16
CA GLN A 74 -10.88 18.69 -9.98
C GLN A 74 -10.46 19.93 -9.17
N THR A 75 -9.42 19.83 -8.33
CA THR A 75 -8.99 20.89 -7.41
C THR A 75 -7.87 21.80 -7.93
N LYS A 76 -7.66 21.85 -9.27
CA LYS A 76 -6.66 22.71 -9.96
C LYS A 76 -5.19 22.49 -9.56
N ARG A 77 -4.87 21.40 -8.85
CA ARG A 77 -3.51 21.01 -8.44
C ARG A 77 -3.04 19.79 -9.24
N GLY A 78 -3.07 19.90 -10.56
CA GLY A 78 -2.89 18.79 -11.51
C GLY A 78 -1.43 18.41 -11.76
N THR A 79 -0.75 17.80 -10.79
CA THR A 79 0.59 17.19 -10.96
C THR A 79 0.53 15.67 -11.10
N CYS A 80 -0.58 15.05 -10.71
CA CYS A 80 -0.68 13.59 -10.67
C CYS A 80 -0.69 12.95 -12.07
N VAL A 81 -1.41 13.55 -13.03
CA VAL A 81 -1.42 13.03 -14.42
C VAL A 81 -0.02 13.08 -15.03
N SER A 82 0.76 14.16 -14.83
CA SER A 82 2.05 14.35 -15.51
C SER A 82 3.15 13.38 -15.07
N LYS A 83 3.32 13.14 -13.76
CA LYS A 83 4.37 12.24 -13.26
C LYS A 83 3.97 10.76 -13.36
N TYR A 84 2.67 10.45 -13.27
CA TYR A 84 2.20 9.08 -13.22
C TYR A 84 1.71 8.52 -14.57
N HIS A 85 1.39 9.32 -15.61
CA HIS A 85 1.00 8.78 -16.94
C HIS A 85 2.05 7.84 -17.53
N ALA A 86 3.33 8.20 -17.41
CA ALA A 86 4.43 7.41 -17.96
C ALA A 86 4.66 6.09 -17.18
N ALA A 87 4.47 6.11 -15.86
CA ALA A 87 4.67 4.94 -15.02
C ALA A 87 3.44 4.00 -15.04
N LEU A 88 2.22 4.56 -15.01
CA LEU A 88 0.97 3.79 -14.97
C LEU A 88 0.57 3.23 -16.33
N GLN A 89 0.80 3.91 -17.44
CA GLN A 89 0.39 3.36 -18.74
C GLN A 89 1.19 2.09 -19.11
N GLY A 90 2.45 1.99 -18.67
CA GLY A 90 3.23 0.74 -18.79
C GLY A 90 2.84 -0.33 -17.77
N LEU A 91 2.55 0.05 -16.52
CA LEU A 91 2.32 -0.90 -15.42
C LEU A 91 0.86 -1.37 -15.30
N VAL A 92 -0.13 -0.50 -15.57
CA VAL A 92 -1.57 -0.79 -15.45
C VAL A 92 -2.04 -1.63 -16.62
N ASP A 93 -1.69 -1.30 -17.87
CA ASP A 93 -2.02 -2.16 -19.01
C ASP A 93 -1.40 -3.56 -18.86
N THR A 94 -0.17 -3.65 -18.34
CA THR A 94 0.49 -4.96 -18.25
C THR A 94 0.04 -5.78 -17.03
N ARG A 95 -0.12 -5.18 -15.84
CA ARG A 95 -0.50 -5.93 -14.62
C ARG A 95 -2.00 -6.11 -14.45
N LEU A 96 -2.81 -5.09 -14.73
CA LEU A 96 -4.26 -5.20 -14.56
C LEU A 96 -4.86 -6.17 -15.58
N ILE A 97 -4.41 -6.13 -16.85
CA ILE A 97 -4.81 -7.13 -17.86
C ILE A 97 -4.36 -8.53 -17.46
N LYS A 98 -3.17 -8.68 -16.85
CA LYS A 98 -2.70 -9.99 -16.37
C LYS A 98 -3.57 -10.51 -15.22
N ILE A 99 -3.89 -9.68 -14.23
CA ILE A 99 -4.76 -10.04 -13.10
C ILE A 99 -6.16 -10.40 -13.59
N LEU A 100 -6.74 -9.60 -14.49
CA LEU A 100 -8.06 -9.87 -15.07
C LEU A 100 -8.10 -11.10 -15.98
N LYS A 101 -6.95 -11.56 -16.51
CA LYS A 101 -6.83 -12.81 -17.28
C LYS A 101 -6.57 -14.04 -16.41
N GLU A 102 -6.04 -13.85 -15.19
CA GLU A 102 -5.70 -14.92 -14.24
C GLU A 102 -6.79 -15.14 -13.18
N ALA A 103 -7.86 -14.34 -13.18
CA ALA A 103 -9.07 -14.49 -12.37
C ALA A 103 -10.19 -15.19 -13.17
#